data_AF-A0A4Q3RZF2-F1
#
_entry.id   AF-A0A4Q3RZF2-F1
#
_cell.length_a   1.000
_cell.length_b   1.000
_cell.length_c   1.000
_cell.angle_alpha   90.00
_cell.angle_beta   90.00
_cell.angle_gamma   90.00
#
_symmetry.space_group_name_H-M   'P 1'
#
loop_
_entity.id
_entity.type
_entity.pdbx_description
1 polymer ?
#
loop_
_entity_poly.entity_id
_entity_poly.type
_entity_poly.pdbx_seq_one_letter_code
_entity_poly.pdbx_strand_id
1 'polypeptide(L)' 'MTFSGTCVDPFEWERKKIDLKETFTIVDDKNQMMTMYGPGPDGAEFKMMEIRMSRK' A
#
# COMPACT_ATOMS: atom_id res chain seq x y z
N MET A 1 3.69 -8.09 -8.88
CA MET A 1 2.91 -7.05 -9.61
C MET A 1 2.91 -5.80 -8.77
N THR A 2 3.11 -4.63 -9.37
CA THR A 2 3.15 -3.37 -8.63
C THR A 2 2.08 -2.45 -9.21
N PHE A 3 1.16 -2.01 -8.37
CA PHE A 3 0.09 -1.08 -8.67
C PHE A 3 0.42 0.27 -8.04
N SER A 4 0.42 1.32 -8.83
CA SER A 4 0.56 2.69 -8.36
C SER A 4 -0.81 3.36 -8.44
N GLY A 5 -1.27 3.92 -7.32
CA GLY A 5 -2.56 4.60 -7.22
C GLY A 5 -2.44 5.86 -6.38
N THR A 6 -3.37 6.80 -6.56
CA THR A 6 -3.45 7.97 -5.69
C THR A 6 -4.62 7.81 -4.74
N CYS A 7 -4.42 8.08 -3.45
CA CYS A 7 -5.51 8.17 -2.48
C CYS A 7 -5.54 9.58 -1.89
N VAL A 8 -6.73 10.00 -1.49
CA VAL A 8 -6.90 11.24 -0.74
C VAL A 8 -6.90 10.85 0.73
N ASP A 9 -5.85 11.25 1.45
CA ASP A 9 -5.80 11.01 2.88
C ASP A 9 -6.83 11.92 3.58
N PRO A 10 -7.72 11.36 4.43
CA PRO A 10 -8.75 12.12 5.11
C PRO A 10 -8.26 12.85 6.37
N PHE A 11 -7.01 12.64 6.79
CA PHE A 11 -6.42 13.22 8.00
C PHE A 11 -5.73 14.55 7.72
N GLU A 12 -5.11 14.70 6.54
CA GLU A 12 -4.65 16.01 6.09
C GLU A 12 -5.85 16.91 5.76
N TRP A 13 -6.05 17.91 6.63
CA TRP A 13 -6.94 19.05 6.46
C TRP A 13 -6.90 19.69 5.05
N GLU A 14 -5.77 19.51 4.37
CA GLU A 14 -5.53 19.86 2.98
C GLU A 14 -5.64 18.57 2.17
N ARG A 15 -6.71 18.37 1.39
CA ARG A 15 -7.04 17.16 0.60
C ARG A 15 -5.90 16.74 -0.37
N LYS A 16 -4.77 16.31 0.16
CA LYS A 16 -3.55 16.04 -0.57
C LYS A 16 -3.69 14.67 -1.19
N LYS A 17 -3.39 14.61 -2.48
CA LYS A 17 -3.31 13.34 -3.20
C LYS A 17 -1.98 12.71 -2.81
N ILE A 18 -2.10 11.65 -2.03
CA ILE A 18 -0.99 10.81 -1.61
C ILE A 18 -0.76 9.76 -2.69
N ASP A 19 0.45 9.67 -3.20
CA ASP A 19 0.85 8.62 -4.13
C ASP A 19 1.14 7.34 -3.35
N LEU A 20 0.46 6.26 -3.69
CA LEU A 20 0.53 4.98 -3.02
C LEU A 20 1.04 3.93 -3.99
N LYS A 21 1.98 3.14 -3.51
CA LYS A 21 2.57 2.04 -4.24
C LYS A 21 2.21 0.73 -3.56
N GLU A 22 1.34 -0.01 -4.20
CA GLU A 22 0.93 -1.34 -3.79
C GLU A 22 1.74 -2.39 -4.54
N THR A 23 2.36 -3.30 -3.81
CA THR A 23 3.16 -4.40 -4.33
C THR A 23 2.47 -5.71 -3.97
N PHE A 24 1.96 -6.39 -4.99
CA PHE A 24 1.37 -7.71 -4.89
C PHE A 24 2.39 -8.78 -5.26
N THR A 25 2.80 -9.55 -4.28
CA THR A 25 3.77 -10.65 -4.39
C THR A 25 3.03 -11.96 -4.22
N ILE A 26 3.04 -12.80 -5.26
CA ILE A 26 2.55 -14.17 -5.15
C ILE A 26 3.72 -15.01 -4.63
N VAL A 27 3.61 -15.47 -3.39
CA VAL A 27 4.65 -16.28 -2.73
C VAL A 27 4.49 -17.74 -3.13
N ASP A 28 3.25 -18.21 -3.25
CA ASP A 28 2.87 -19.57 -3.64
C ASP A 28 1.42 -19.56 -4.17
N ASP A 29 0.96 -20.62 -4.82
CA ASP A 29 -0.44 -20.76 -5.30
C ASP A 29 -1.47 -20.47 -4.20
N LYS A 30 -1.12 -20.84 -2.96
CA LYS A 30 -1.96 -20.59 -1.78
C LYS A 30 -1.61 -19.33 -1.00
N ASN A 31 -0.49 -18.66 -1.27
CA ASN A 31 -0.02 -17.53 -0.47
C ASN A 31 0.25 -16.30 -1.34
N GLN A 32 -0.52 -15.25 -1.11
CA GLN A 32 -0.36 -13.96 -1.74
C GLN A 32 -0.08 -12.91 -0.67
N MET A 33 0.83 -12.00 -0.97
CA MET A 33 1.30 -10.97 -0.06
C MET A 33 1.15 -9.62 -0.74
N MET A 34 0.30 -8.78 -0.18
CA MET A 34 0.00 -7.44 -0.69
C MET A 34 0.58 -6.43 0.27
N THR A 35 1.51 -5.61 -0.20
CA THR A 35 2.17 -4.59 0.62
C THR A 35 1.92 -3.22 0.03
N MET A 36 1.40 -2.30 0.83
CA MET A 36 1.11 -0.93 0.43
C MET A 36 2.11 0.01 1.09
N TYR A 37 2.79 0.80 0.26
CA TYR A 37 3.71 1.85 0.66
C TYR A 37 3.10 3.21 0.30
N GLY A 38 3.21 4.18 1.20
CA GLY A 38 2.77 5.54 0.98
C GLY A 38 3.71 6.51 1.68
N PRO A 39 3.75 7.80 1.31
CA PRO A 39 4.51 8.79 2.06
C PRO A 39 3.88 8.91 3.44
N GLY A 40 4.70 8.69 4.47
CA GLY A 40 4.34 8.99 5.84
C GLY A 40 4.29 10.51 6.06
N PRO A 41 3.85 10.96 7.25
CA PRO A 41 3.76 12.38 7.61
C PRO A 41 5.10 13.13 7.48
N ASP A 42 6.22 12.42 7.57
CA ASP A 42 7.58 12.95 7.39
C ASP A 42 8.07 12.95 5.92
N GLY A 43 7.23 12.54 4.96
CA GLY A 43 7.59 12.44 3.54
C GLY A 43 8.43 11.21 3.17
N ALA A 44 8.81 10.38 4.14
CA ALA A 44 9.47 9.10 3.91
C ALA A 44 8.45 8.01 3.54
N GLU A 45 8.79 7.14 2.59
CA GLU A 45 7.94 6.00 2.21
C GLU A 45 7.75 5.07 3.43
N PHE A 46 6.55 5.10 4.01
CA PHE A 46 6.14 4.27 5.13
C PHE A 46 5.30 3.09 4.62
N LYS A 47 5.55 1.92 5.20
CA LYS A 47 4.75 0.72 4.96
C LYS A 47 3.40 0.87 5.65
N MET A 48 2.40 1.35 4.92
CA MET A 48 1.07 1.62 5.47
C MET A 48 0.29 0.34 5.76
N MET A 49 0.39 -0.68 4.90
CA MET A 49 -0.41 -1.89 5.05
C MET A 49 0.32 -3.13 4.53
N GLU A 50 0.19 -4.24 5.25
CA GLU A 50 0.59 -5.57 4.79
C GLU A 50 -0.57 -6.53 4.98
N ILE A 51 -1.02 -7.12 3.86
CA ILE A 51 -2.07 -8.13 3.85
C ILE A 51 -1.46 -9.43 3.35
N ARG A 52 -1.50 -10.45 4.21
CA ARG A 52 -1.19 -11.83 3.82
C ARG A 52 -2.50 -12.56 3.52
N MET A 53 -2.72 -12.88 2.25
CA MET A 53 -3.83 -13.71 1.82
C MET A 53 -3.35 -15.16 1.69
N SER A 54 -3.98 -16.06 2.45
CA SER A 54 -3.78 -17.50 2.32
C SER A 54 -5.08 -18.15 1.82
N ARG A 55 -5.04 -18.85 0.69
CA ARG A 55 -6.13 -19.76 0.27
C ARG A 55 -6.00 -21.07 1.04
N LYS A 56 -7.10 -21.54 1.63
CA LYS A 56 -7.19 -22.84 2.31
C LYS A 56 -7.47 -23.93 1.29
#